data_AF-F8WSQ3-F1
#
_entry.id   AF-F8WSQ3-F1
#
_cell.length_a   1.000
_cell.length_b   1.000
_cell.length_c   1.000
_cell.angle_alpha   90.00
_cell.angle_beta   90.00
_cell.angle_gamma   90.00
#
_symmetry.space_group_name_H-M   'P 1'
#
loop_
_entity.id
_entity.type
_entity.pdbx_description
1 polymer ?
#
loop_
_entity_poly.entity_id
_entity_poly.type
_entity_poly.pdbx_seq_one_letter_code
_entity_poly.pdbx_strand_id
1 'polypeptide(L)'
;MQPRHQARRSVLGGLLLAFAMLAAHAAPAWQEGNTYTAGTVVSYNGHDYKALVTHTAYAGTNWNPAASPTLWQDLGAGSGATPAPTPTPTAVTTPAPTPATPTPATGSCYAAWGAAAVYNGGARVTYNGVNYEAKWWTQGENPAQSGAWGVWKTLGNCGTTTPQPTPTPTPRPTPTPTVQPTPQPTPTPTPQPTPTPAPGCADWSAVGRYGEGAVVRYQGQNYRALVPHALGPGINWTPANTPALWQAGGSCPGTATPPAKFAAPPATWQEHWFEHQQNMALIAYNDTVAIYFDADVNRDAGKWMLPYLTRMWQYAQQTYGPTTLATDRLYSLHHESKYWGGHPSTVYDASHDYRNVSDVGGGNWINPQYEVVTHETGHVVESIASGKHGSPAFPLWGDSKWMEFYIYDAYVGLGMSQQATEVYNRWMAGSDSFPRAGTYWFRDWFYPLWRDHGRAQVMTKYFQLLGQYFPNNGRDYTRNLNWGEYIHFMSGAAGKDLKPLATQAFGWPADWETQFQQAKRDFPNIRY
;
A
#
# COMPACT_ATOMS: atom_id res chain seq x y z
N MET A 1 2.85 -68.87 56.66
CA MET A 1 3.29 -67.53 57.08
C MET A 1 2.40 -66.49 56.40
N GLN A 2 1.66 -65.72 57.21
CA GLN A 2 0.92 -64.47 56.94
C GLN A 2 -0.10 -64.37 55.77
N PRO A 3 -1.16 -63.55 55.92
CA PRO A 3 -2.51 -63.94 55.51
C PRO A 3 -3.22 -63.02 54.48
N ARG A 4 -4.21 -63.62 53.80
CA ARG A 4 -5.54 -63.11 53.38
C ARG A 4 -5.62 -61.75 52.64
N HIS A 5 -5.81 -61.84 51.32
CA HIS A 5 -6.64 -60.89 50.55
C HIS A 5 -8.09 -61.41 50.46
N GLN A 6 -9.05 -60.64 51.00
CA GLN A 6 -10.48 -60.74 50.70
C GLN A 6 -10.72 -60.16 49.28
N ALA A 7 -11.27 -60.90 48.31
CA ALA A 7 -12.67 -61.24 48.09
C ALA A 7 -13.58 -60.02 47.80
N ARG A 8 -13.97 -59.81 46.53
CA ARG A 8 -15.31 -60.17 46.00
C ARG A 8 -15.66 -59.44 44.68
N ARG A 9 -16.20 -60.27 43.76
CA ARG A 9 -17.36 -60.03 42.87
C ARG A 9 -17.17 -59.14 41.64
N SER A 10 -16.93 -59.83 40.52
CA SER A 10 -17.32 -59.42 39.18
C SER A 10 -18.85 -59.45 39.03
N VAL A 11 -19.45 -58.33 38.61
CA VAL A 11 -20.78 -58.26 38.00
C VAL A 11 -20.68 -57.31 36.81
N LEU A 12 -21.14 -57.79 35.65
CA LEU A 12 -21.22 -57.04 34.39
C LEU A 12 -22.13 -55.81 34.53
N GLY A 13 -21.67 -54.68 34.00
CA GLY A 13 -22.50 -53.54 33.62
C GLY A 13 -22.08 -53.11 32.22
N GLY A 14 -22.94 -53.34 31.23
CA GLY A 14 -22.68 -53.03 29.82
C GLY A 14 -22.34 -51.55 29.63
N LEU A 15 -21.15 -51.29 29.10
CA LEU A 15 -20.80 -49.97 28.61
C LEU A 15 -21.50 -49.79 27.27
N LEU A 16 -22.59 -49.01 27.27
CA LEU A 16 -23.10 -48.35 26.06
C LEU A 16 -21.97 -47.49 25.50
N LEU A 17 -21.22 -48.04 24.55
CA LEU A 17 -20.44 -47.22 23.62
C LEU A 17 -21.45 -46.46 22.76
N ALA A 18 -21.73 -45.23 23.17
CA ALA A 18 -22.28 -44.24 22.27
C ALA A 18 -21.26 -44.03 21.15
N PHE A 19 -21.45 -44.74 20.03
CA PHE A 19 -20.93 -44.29 18.76
C PHE A 19 -21.61 -42.96 18.46
N ALA A 20 -20.97 -41.86 18.84
CA ALA A 20 -21.19 -40.61 18.15
C ALA A 20 -20.79 -40.88 16.70
N MET A 21 -21.77 -41.09 15.83
CA MET A 21 -21.55 -40.88 14.40
C MET A 21 -21.07 -39.43 14.28
N LEU A 22 -19.76 -39.23 14.08
CA LEU A 22 -19.32 -38.00 13.44
C LEU A 22 -19.91 -38.09 12.04
N ALA A 23 -21.03 -37.40 11.83
CA ALA A 23 -21.41 -37.00 10.49
C ALA A 23 -20.20 -36.26 9.92
N ALA A 24 -19.54 -36.84 8.92
CA ALA A 24 -18.56 -36.14 8.10
C ALA A 24 -19.32 -34.99 7.45
N HIS A 25 -19.23 -33.80 8.05
CA HIS A 25 -19.83 -32.60 7.48
C HIS A 25 -19.01 -32.27 6.24
N ALA A 26 -19.60 -32.44 5.07
CA ALA A 26 -18.99 -32.01 3.81
C ALA A 26 -18.67 -30.52 3.91
N ALA A 27 -17.47 -30.14 3.50
CA ALA A 27 -17.04 -28.75 3.54
C ALA A 27 -18.01 -27.88 2.69
N PRO A 28 -18.52 -26.76 3.23
CA PRO A 28 -19.43 -25.90 2.49
C PRO A 28 -18.77 -25.40 1.20
N ALA A 29 -19.55 -25.31 0.12
CA ALA A 29 -19.00 -24.83 -1.16
C ALA A 29 -18.49 -23.40 -1.00
N TRP A 30 -17.29 -23.13 -1.52
CA TRP A 30 -16.78 -21.77 -1.57
C TRP A 30 -17.73 -20.89 -2.39
N GLN A 31 -18.04 -19.72 -1.85
CA GLN A 31 -18.78 -18.66 -2.51
C GLN A 31 -18.00 -17.35 -2.45
N GLU A 32 -18.06 -16.64 -3.56
CA GLU A 32 -17.56 -15.28 -3.65
C GLU A 32 -18.43 -14.33 -2.80
N GLY A 33 -17.81 -13.30 -2.23
CA GLY A 33 -18.41 -12.32 -1.33
C GLY A 33 -18.39 -12.70 0.16
N ASN A 34 -17.98 -13.92 0.51
CA ASN A 34 -17.93 -14.36 1.91
C ASN A 34 -16.59 -14.07 2.58
N THR A 35 -16.63 -13.86 3.90
CA THR A 35 -15.46 -13.82 4.78
C THR A 35 -15.17 -15.22 5.31
N TYR A 36 -13.94 -15.69 5.11
CA TYR A 36 -13.42 -16.95 5.60
C TYR A 36 -12.39 -16.68 6.67
N THR A 37 -12.61 -17.18 7.89
CA THR A 37 -11.62 -17.08 8.97
C THR A 37 -10.50 -18.09 8.75
N ALA A 38 -9.29 -17.76 9.18
CA ALA A 38 -8.13 -18.67 9.09
C ALA A 38 -8.48 -20.05 9.68
N GLY A 39 -8.23 -21.10 8.91
CA GLY A 39 -8.55 -22.48 9.25
C GLY A 39 -9.89 -22.99 8.74
N THR A 40 -10.76 -22.13 8.19
CA THR A 40 -12.04 -22.54 7.56
C THR A 40 -11.76 -23.47 6.38
N VAL A 41 -12.52 -24.57 6.25
CA VAL A 41 -12.42 -25.50 5.12
C VAL A 41 -13.65 -25.35 4.22
N VAL A 42 -13.42 -25.24 2.91
CA VAL A 42 -14.46 -25.09 1.88
C VAL A 42 -14.22 -26.05 0.73
N SER A 43 -15.27 -26.41 -0.01
CA SER A 43 -15.15 -27.20 -1.23
C SER A 43 -15.20 -26.30 -2.47
N TYR A 44 -14.28 -26.50 -3.42
CA TYR A 44 -14.22 -25.77 -4.68
C TYR A 44 -13.65 -26.66 -5.79
N ASN A 45 -14.33 -26.75 -6.94
CA ASN A 45 -13.91 -27.58 -8.09
C ASN A 45 -13.52 -29.04 -7.75
N GLY A 46 -14.22 -29.66 -6.79
CA GLY A 46 -14.00 -31.06 -6.41
C GLY A 46 -12.86 -31.30 -5.41
N HIS A 47 -12.23 -30.24 -4.93
CA HIS A 47 -11.19 -30.28 -3.89
C HIS A 47 -11.67 -29.56 -2.62
N ASP A 48 -11.15 -29.99 -1.48
CA ASP A 48 -11.32 -29.27 -0.22
C ASP A 48 -10.11 -28.37 0.01
N TYR A 49 -10.35 -27.13 0.45
CA TYR A 49 -9.31 -26.13 0.69
C TYR A 49 -9.44 -25.52 2.07
N LYS A 50 -8.31 -25.27 2.73
CA LYS A 50 -8.24 -24.61 4.03
C LYS A 50 -7.76 -23.17 3.90
N ALA A 51 -8.51 -22.21 4.43
CA ALA A 51 -8.08 -20.83 4.52
C ALA A 51 -6.81 -20.72 5.39
N LEU A 52 -5.75 -20.13 4.85
CA LEU A 52 -4.47 -19.90 5.55
C LEU A 52 -4.52 -18.65 6.43
N VAL A 53 -5.29 -17.64 6.01
CA VAL A 53 -5.50 -16.36 6.70
C VAL A 53 -6.98 -15.99 6.69
N THR A 54 -7.40 -15.16 7.64
CA THR A 54 -8.76 -14.59 7.61
C THR A 54 -8.85 -13.58 6.49
N HIS A 55 -9.80 -13.74 5.57
CA HIS A 55 -9.97 -12.85 4.42
C HIS A 55 -11.40 -12.85 3.90
N THR A 56 -11.81 -11.79 3.22
CA THR A 56 -13.07 -11.74 2.46
C THR A 56 -12.77 -11.93 0.99
N ALA A 57 -13.38 -12.94 0.38
CA ALA A 57 -13.24 -13.20 -1.05
C ALA A 57 -14.16 -12.28 -1.86
N TYR A 58 -13.89 -10.97 -1.87
CA TYR A 58 -14.76 -9.95 -2.48
C TYR A 58 -15.17 -10.28 -3.93
N ALA A 59 -16.42 -9.96 -4.30
CA ALA A 59 -16.93 -10.21 -5.64
C ALA A 59 -16.09 -9.51 -6.72
N GLY A 60 -15.59 -10.29 -7.69
CA GLY A 60 -14.77 -9.82 -8.79
C GLY A 60 -13.25 -9.85 -8.55
N THR A 61 -12.78 -10.21 -7.35
CA THR A 61 -11.32 -10.34 -7.09
C THR A 61 -10.75 -11.66 -7.57
N ASN A 62 -11.62 -12.64 -7.88
CA ASN A 62 -11.25 -14.00 -8.26
C ASN A 62 -10.34 -14.69 -7.22
N TRP A 63 -10.47 -14.33 -5.93
CA TRP A 63 -9.76 -14.95 -4.81
C TRP A 63 -10.35 -16.32 -4.43
N ASN A 64 -10.52 -17.16 -5.44
CA ASN A 64 -11.04 -18.50 -5.27
C ASN A 64 -9.95 -19.46 -4.78
N PRO A 65 -10.31 -20.57 -4.12
CA PRO A 65 -9.34 -21.45 -3.48
C PRO A 65 -8.29 -22.06 -4.40
N ALA A 66 -8.57 -22.22 -5.69
CA ALA A 66 -7.60 -22.74 -6.66
C ALA A 66 -6.67 -21.65 -7.23
N ALA A 67 -7.10 -20.38 -7.23
CA ALA A 67 -6.37 -19.26 -7.83
C ALA A 67 -5.55 -18.45 -6.81
N SER A 68 -5.70 -18.72 -5.50
CA SER A 68 -5.07 -17.92 -4.45
C SER A 68 -4.36 -18.80 -3.40
N PRO A 69 -3.21 -19.43 -3.76
CA PRO A 69 -2.49 -20.34 -2.86
C PRO A 69 -1.87 -19.65 -1.63
N THR A 70 -1.82 -18.31 -1.62
CA THR A 70 -1.45 -17.51 -0.44
C THR A 70 -2.59 -17.39 0.57
N LEU A 71 -3.85 -17.54 0.13
CA LEU A 71 -5.05 -17.48 0.96
C LEU A 71 -5.58 -18.88 1.29
N TRP A 72 -5.29 -19.88 0.46
CA TRP A 72 -5.87 -21.22 0.53
C TRP A 72 -4.82 -22.33 0.37
N GLN A 73 -4.91 -23.35 1.21
CA GLN A 73 -4.15 -24.59 1.11
C GLN A 73 -5.04 -25.70 0.55
N ASP A 74 -4.63 -26.33 -0.56
CA ASP A 74 -5.29 -27.52 -1.10
C ASP A 74 -5.11 -28.72 -0.14
N LEU A 75 -6.22 -29.33 0.26
CA LEU A 75 -6.25 -30.53 1.09
C LEU A 75 -6.47 -31.82 0.27
N GLY A 76 -6.64 -31.71 -1.04
CA GLY A 76 -6.87 -32.81 -1.97
C GLY A 76 -8.35 -32.99 -2.34
N ALA A 77 -8.65 -34.11 -3.01
CA ALA A 77 -9.99 -34.45 -3.48
C ALA A 77 -10.99 -34.52 -2.31
N GLY A 78 -12.10 -33.77 -2.43
CA GLY A 78 -13.09 -33.64 -1.37
C GLY A 78 -13.84 -34.94 -1.09
N SER A 79 -14.25 -35.15 0.16
CA SER A 79 -14.92 -36.40 0.61
C SER A 79 -16.44 -36.47 0.36
N GLY A 80 -16.99 -35.56 -0.45
CA GLY A 80 -18.44 -35.46 -0.72
C GLY A 80 -18.86 -36.08 -2.05
N ALA A 81 -19.88 -36.94 -2.02
CA ALA A 81 -20.49 -37.52 -3.22
C ALA A 81 -21.13 -36.47 -4.13
N THR A 82 -20.95 -36.66 -5.44
CA THR A 82 -21.47 -35.83 -6.55
C THR A 82 -23.00 -35.64 -6.48
N PRO A 83 -23.54 -34.42 -6.45
CA PRO A 83 -24.94 -34.19 -6.78
C PRO A 83 -25.14 -34.26 -8.31
N ALA A 84 -26.24 -34.87 -8.73
CA ALA A 84 -26.67 -35.06 -10.11
C ALA A 84 -26.79 -33.74 -10.91
N PRO A 85 -26.63 -33.77 -12.26
CA PRO A 85 -26.75 -32.58 -13.09
C PRO A 85 -28.16 -31.97 -12.99
N THR A 86 -28.22 -30.67 -12.65
CA THR A 86 -29.46 -29.88 -12.70
C THR A 86 -29.70 -29.40 -14.15
N PRO A 87 -30.93 -29.47 -14.68
CA PRO A 87 -31.22 -29.27 -16.11
C PRO A 87 -30.95 -27.83 -16.59
N THR A 88 -30.64 -27.74 -17.88
CA THR A 88 -30.42 -26.51 -18.66
C THR A 88 -31.50 -25.45 -18.39
N PRO A 89 -31.14 -24.20 -18.06
CA PRO A 89 -32.13 -23.15 -17.87
C PRO A 89 -32.83 -22.83 -19.20
N THR A 90 -34.14 -23.02 -19.21
CA THR A 90 -35.04 -22.43 -20.21
C THR A 90 -35.11 -20.93 -19.95
N ALA A 91 -35.15 -20.11 -21.00
CA ALA A 91 -35.20 -18.66 -20.88
C ALA A 91 -36.37 -18.21 -19.99
N VAL A 92 -36.06 -17.59 -18.84
CA VAL A 92 -37.05 -16.99 -17.95
C VAL A 92 -37.19 -15.51 -18.34
N THR A 93 -38.40 -15.12 -18.71
CA THR A 93 -38.79 -13.74 -18.94
C THR A 93 -38.55 -12.88 -17.70
N THR A 94 -37.89 -11.75 -17.91
CA THR A 94 -37.67 -10.65 -16.96
C THR A 94 -38.92 -10.36 -16.12
N PRO A 95 -38.84 -10.29 -14.77
CA PRO A 95 -39.95 -9.79 -13.97
C PRO A 95 -40.22 -8.33 -14.33
N ALA A 96 -41.49 -7.98 -14.47
CA ALA A 96 -41.93 -6.60 -14.64
C ALA A 96 -41.44 -5.73 -13.46
N PRO A 97 -41.07 -4.45 -13.70
CA PRO A 97 -40.53 -3.58 -12.67
C PRO A 97 -41.53 -3.37 -11.54
N THR A 98 -41.05 -3.51 -10.30
CA THR A 98 -41.79 -3.12 -9.10
C THR A 98 -42.10 -1.62 -9.16
N PRO A 99 -43.33 -1.16 -8.86
CA PRO A 99 -43.68 0.26 -8.90
C PRO A 99 -42.77 1.08 -7.98
N ALA A 100 -42.30 2.21 -8.49
CA ALA A 100 -41.51 3.17 -7.74
C ALA A 100 -42.24 3.60 -6.47
N THR A 101 -41.58 3.47 -5.32
CA THR A 101 -41.98 4.10 -4.07
C THR A 101 -42.09 5.61 -4.30
N PRO A 102 -43.19 6.28 -3.89
CA PRO A 102 -43.41 7.68 -4.21
C PRO A 102 -42.29 8.54 -3.66
N THR A 103 -41.77 9.43 -4.51
CA THR A 103 -40.85 10.48 -4.10
C THR A 103 -41.53 11.37 -3.05
N PRO A 104 -41.02 11.50 -1.83
CA PRO A 104 -41.57 12.46 -0.88
C PRO A 104 -41.37 13.87 -1.44
N ALA A 105 -42.39 14.72 -1.27
CA ALA A 105 -42.30 16.14 -1.59
C ALA A 105 -41.08 16.76 -0.89
N THR A 106 -40.45 17.72 -1.59
CA THR A 106 -39.31 18.50 -1.12
C THR A 106 -39.50 18.95 0.33
N GLY A 107 -38.72 18.39 1.27
CA GLY A 107 -38.72 18.77 2.69
C GLY A 107 -39.02 17.66 3.71
N SER A 108 -39.39 16.44 3.28
CA SER A 108 -39.70 15.31 4.18
C SER A 108 -38.46 14.44 4.51
N CYS A 109 -38.39 13.88 5.73
CA CYS A 109 -37.29 12.99 6.17
C CYS A 109 -37.43 11.55 5.64
N TYR A 110 -36.30 10.89 5.35
CA TYR A 110 -36.20 9.45 5.02
C TYR A 110 -36.06 8.58 6.28
N ALA A 111 -35.92 7.25 6.09
CA ALA A 111 -35.63 6.32 7.19
C ALA A 111 -34.29 6.66 7.87
N ALA A 112 -34.21 6.46 9.19
CA ALA A 112 -33.00 6.78 9.95
C ALA A 112 -31.81 5.91 9.52
N TRP A 113 -30.62 6.52 9.44
CA TRP A 113 -29.39 5.77 9.21
C TRP A 113 -29.04 4.87 10.41
N GLY A 114 -28.65 3.63 10.14
CA GLY A 114 -28.20 2.67 11.13
C GLY A 114 -26.83 2.13 10.77
N ALA A 115 -25.89 2.16 11.72
CA ALA A 115 -24.49 1.79 11.48
C ALA A 115 -24.31 0.32 11.02
N ALA A 116 -25.17 -0.60 11.45
CA ALA A 116 -25.10 -2.00 11.03
C ALA A 116 -25.83 -2.27 9.71
N ALA A 117 -26.56 -1.31 9.15
CA ALA A 117 -27.32 -1.48 7.92
C ALA A 117 -26.45 -1.22 6.69
N VAL A 118 -26.65 -2.04 5.66
CA VAL A 118 -25.97 -1.91 4.36
C VAL A 118 -26.78 -1.01 3.45
N TYR A 119 -26.11 -0.07 2.77
CA TYR A 119 -26.73 0.86 1.84
C TYR A 119 -26.00 0.81 0.49
N ASN A 120 -26.74 0.44 -0.56
CA ASN A 120 -26.23 0.45 -1.94
C ASN A 120 -26.27 1.87 -2.52
N GLY A 121 -25.51 2.12 -3.59
CA GLY A 121 -25.52 3.40 -4.31
C GLY A 121 -26.94 3.84 -4.67
N GLY A 122 -27.30 5.08 -4.31
CA GLY A 122 -28.62 5.68 -4.45
C GLY A 122 -29.55 5.52 -3.25
N ALA A 123 -29.21 4.71 -2.24
CA ALA A 123 -30.00 4.57 -1.02
C ALA A 123 -30.04 5.89 -0.22
N ARG A 124 -31.20 6.23 0.35
CA ARG A 124 -31.40 7.50 1.08
C ARG A 124 -31.78 7.28 2.53
N VAL A 125 -31.17 8.06 3.41
CA VAL A 125 -31.36 8.00 4.87
C VAL A 125 -31.42 9.39 5.47
N THR A 126 -31.95 9.50 6.68
CA THR A 126 -31.85 10.70 7.50
C THR A 126 -30.92 10.44 8.67
N TYR A 127 -30.00 11.35 8.93
CA TYR A 127 -29.14 11.32 10.10
C TYR A 127 -29.02 12.75 10.65
N ASN A 128 -29.28 12.93 11.96
CA ASN A 128 -29.28 14.23 12.63
C ASN A 128 -30.09 15.34 11.92
N GLY A 129 -31.26 14.99 11.36
CA GLY A 129 -32.16 15.95 10.70
C GLY A 129 -31.72 16.37 9.30
N VAL A 130 -30.69 15.73 8.74
CA VAL A 130 -30.20 15.96 7.38
C VAL A 130 -30.41 14.69 6.55
N ASN A 131 -30.93 14.86 5.33
CA ASN A 131 -31.08 13.77 4.38
C ASN A 131 -29.77 13.53 3.63
N TYR A 132 -29.44 12.27 3.41
CA TYR A 132 -28.24 11.82 2.70
C TYR A 132 -28.57 10.74 1.68
N GLU A 133 -27.75 10.65 0.62
CA GLU A 133 -27.81 9.63 -0.43
C GLU A 133 -26.46 8.91 -0.52
N ALA A 134 -26.43 7.59 -0.45
CA ALA A 134 -25.21 6.81 -0.63
C ALA A 134 -24.72 6.93 -2.08
N LYS A 135 -23.45 7.23 -2.29
CA LYS A 135 -22.85 7.37 -3.63
C LYS A 135 -22.46 6.01 -4.23
N TRP A 136 -22.10 5.07 -3.37
CA TRP A 136 -21.79 3.67 -3.67
C TRP A 136 -22.12 2.82 -2.44
N TRP A 137 -21.77 1.54 -2.46
CA TRP A 137 -22.00 0.63 -1.34
C TRP A 137 -21.32 1.10 -0.06
N THR A 138 -22.03 1.10 1.08
CA THR A 138 -21.54 1.56 2.40
C THR A 138 -22.24 0.82 3.54
N GLN A 139 -21.51 0.55 4.63
CA GLN A 139 -22.02 0.01 5.89
C GLN A 139 -21.17 0.53 7.05
N GLY A 140 -21.79 1.26 7.98
CA GLY A 140 -21.13 1.77 9.18
C GLY A 140 -20.50 3.16 9.04
N GLU A 141 -20.28 3.66 7.83
CA GLU A 141 -19.79 5.03 7.61
C GLU A 141 -20.86 6.08 7.94
N ASN A 142 -20.55 6.99 8.85
CA ASN A 142 -21.48 8.02 9.34
C ASN A 142 -21.79 9.07 8.24
N PRO A 143 -23.07 9.30 7.88
CA PRO A 143 -23.43 10.28 6.86
C PRO A 143 -22.98 11.71 7.15
N ALA A 144 -22.97 12.14 8.41
CA ALA A 144 -22.56 13.50 8.79
C ALA A 144 -21.04 13.74 8.69
N GLN A 145 -20.23 12.68 8.59
CA GLN A 145 -18.77 12.77 8.43
C GLN A 145 -18.34 12.59 6.98
N SER A 146 -19.27 12.26 6.08
CA SER A 146 -18.99 12.17 4.65
C SER A 146 -18.88 13.56 4.04
N GLY A 147 -17.65 14.02 3.83
CA GLY A 147 -17.36 15.23 3.08
C GLY A 147 -17.76 15.11 1.59
N ALA A 148 -17.36 16.07 0.77
CA ALA A 148 -17.68 16.09 -0.67
C ALA A 148 -17.28 14.79 -1.42
N TRP A 149 -16.31 14.05 -0.88
CA TRP A 149 -15.79 12.78 -1.42
C TRP A 149 -16.14 11.55 -0.57
N GLY A 150 -16.84 11.72 0.55
CA GLY A 150 -17.29 10.61 1.40
C GLY A 150 -18.41 9.80 0.74
N VAL A 151 -18.70 8.64 1.32
CA VAL A 151 -19.67 7.68 0.77
C VAL A 151 -21.10 8.20 0.76
N TRP A 152 -21.42 9.21 1.58
CA TRP A 152 -22.72 9.89 1.58
C TRP A 152 -22.67 11.26 0.90
N LYS A 153 -23.68 11.54 0.08
CA LYS A 153 -23.98 12.84 -0.52
C LYS A 153 -25.09 13.52 0.29
N THR A 154 -24.84 14.73 0.78
CA THR A 154 -25.87 15.50 1.51
C THR A 154 -26.97 15.99 0.55
N LEU A 155 -28.23 15.75 0.90
CA LEU A 155 -29.42 16.22 0.17
C LEU A 155 -30.10 17.43 0.84
N GLY A 156 -29.61 17.87 2.00
CA GLY A 156 -30.11 19.01 2.76
C GLY A 156 -30.97 18.61 3.96
N ASN A 157 -31.29 19.59 4.81
CA ASN A 157 -32.09 19.39 6.01
C ASN A 157 -33.52 18.97 5.65
N CYS A 158 -34.13 18.12 6.47
CA CYS A 158 -35.55 17.84 6.40
C CYS A 158 -36.28 18.52 7.58
N GLY A 159 -37.40 19.19 7.30
CA GLY A 159 -38.19 19.94 8.31
C GLY A 159 -37.80 21.42 8.53
N THR A 160 -38.73 22.19 9.10
CA THR A 160 -38.67 23.66 9.27
C THR A 160 -37.72 24.13 10.38
N THR A 161 -37.09 25.29 10.14
CA THR A 161 -35.97 25.93 10.83
C THR A 161 -36.15 26.24 12.33
N THR A 162 -35.04 26.31 13.06
CA THR A 162 -34.87 27.13 14.27
C THR A 162 -33.60 27.99 14.10
N PRO A 163 -33.57 29.29 14.48
CA PRO A 163 -32.55 30.22 14.00
C PRO A 163 -31.17 30.06 14.66
N GLN A 164 -30.15 30.37 13.86
CA GLN A 164 -28.73 30.45 14.15
C GLN A 164 -28.37 31.59 15.14
N PRO A 165 -27.46 31.39 16.12
CA PRO A 165 -27.00 32.46 17.00
C PRO A 165 -26.07 33.45 16.29
N THR A 166 -26.25 34.73 16.61
CA THR A 166 -25.52 35.91 16.09
C THR A 166 -24.11 36.03 16.69
N PRO A 167 -23.06 36.40 15.92
CA PRO A 167 -21.73 36.67 16.47
C PRO A 167 -21.67 38.02 17.21
N THR A 168 -21.00 38.01 18.37
CA THR A 168 -20.75 39.17 19.24
C THR A 168 -19.54 40.00 18.74
N PRO A 169 -19.59 41.36 18.76
CA PRO A 169 -18.51 42.19 18.24
C PRO A 169 -17.28 42.28 19.17
N THR A 170 -16.10 42.32 18.55
CA THR A 170 -14.77 42.49 19.15
C THR A 170 -14.51 43.95 19.56
N PRO A 171 -13.97 44.24 20.77
CA PRO A 171 -13.55 45.59 21.14
C PRO A 171 -12.17 45.98 20.57
N ARG A 172 -12.05 47.28 20.31
CA ARG A 172 -10.97 48.06 19.69
C ARG A 172 -9.69 48.18 20.57
N PRO A 173 -8.47 48.20 19.99
CA PRO A 173 -7.23 48.34 20.77
C PRO A 173 -7.04 49.76 21.35
N THR A 174 -6.42 49.81 22.53
CA THR A 174 -6.00 51.03 23.26
C THR A 174 -4.47 51.18 23.15
N PRO A 175 -3.91 52.39 22.97
CA PRO A 175 -2.48 52.59 22.69
C PRO A 175 -1.58 52.40 23.92
N THR A 176 -0.38 51.85 23.68
CA THR A 176 0.70 51.66 24.66
C THR A 176 1.61 52.91 24.72
N PRO A 177 2.06 53.35 25.91
CA PRO A 177 2.86 54.57 26.07
C PRO A 177 4.33 54.41 25.62
N THR A 178 4.88 55.55 25.19
CA THR A 178 6.24 55.81 24.71
C THR A 178 7.27 55.72 25.84
N VAL A 179 8.42 55.08 25.60
CA VAL A 179 9.59 55.11 26.50
C VAL A 179 10.75 55.82 25.79
N GLN A 180 11.40 56.69 26.55
CA GLN A 180 12.48 57.63 26.22
C GLN A 180 13.83 56.94 25.89
N PRO A 181 14.69 57.51 25.02
CA PRO A 181 15.98 56.91 24.67
C PRO A 181 17.05 57.14 25.75
N THR A 182 17.79 56.08 26.08
CA THR A 182 19.00 56.10 26.93
C THR A 182 20.25 56.01 26.03
N PRO A 183 21.32 56.78 26.29
CA PRO A 183 22.49 56.84 25.41
C PRO A 183 23.35 55.56 25.40
N GLN A 184 23.92 55.32 24.22
CA GLN A 184 24.82 54.23 23.85
C GLN A 184 26.21 54.36 24.51
N PRO A 185 26.72 53.35 25.24
CA PRO A 185 28.12 53.28 25.60
C PRO A 185 29.00 52.76 24.45
N THR A 186 30.18 53.34 24.36
CA THR A 186 31.28 53.16 23.40
C THR A 186 31.86 51.74 23.40
N PRO A 187 32.26 51.15 22.25
CA PRO A 187 32.87 49.82 22.21
C PRO A 187 34.26 49.82 22.87
N THR A 188 34.46 48.91 23.82
CA THR A 188 35.77 48.53 24.35
C THR A 188 36.39 47.48 23.42
N PRO A 189 37.68 47.54 23.07
CA PRO A 189 38.32 46.57 22.18
C PRO A 189 38.34 45.17 22.82
N THR A 190 37.75 44.20 22.11
CA THR A 190 37.74 42.79 22.51
C THR A 190 39.12 42.17 22.33
N PRO A 191 39.68 41.45 23.33
CA PRO A 191 40.92 40.69 23.15
C PRO A 191 40.72 39.58 22.10
N GLN A 192 41.70 39.46 21.21
CA GLN A 192 41.80 38.43 20.18
C GLN A 192 41.76 37.03 20.82
N PRO A 193 40.89 36.10 20.36
CA PRO A 193 40.86 34.75 20.92
C PRO A 193 42.19 34.03 20.66
N THR A 194 42.74 33.45 21.73
CA THR A 194 43.76 32.39 21.71
C THR A 194 43.34 31.33 20.68
N PRO A 195 44.25 30.80 19.83
CA PRO A 195 43.91 29.75 18.88
C PRO A 195 43.23 28.59 19.62
N THR A 196 41.94 28.41 19.33
CA THR A 196 41.17 27.27 19.81
C THR A 196 41.82 26.01 19.20
N PRO A 197 42.13 24.97 19.99
CA PRO A 197 42.56 23.69 19.42
C PRO A 197 41.59 23.29 18.31
N ALA A 198 42.12 22.80 17.18
CA ALA A 198 41.28 22.31 16.09
C ALA A 198 40.15 21.44 16.66
N PRO A 199 38.87 21.73 16.37
CA PRO A 199 37.77 21.04 17.03
C PRO A 199 37.90 19.53 16.80
N GLY A 200 38.02 18.79 17.90
CA GLY A 200 37.89 17.34 17.87
C GLY A 200 36.52 16.95 17.33
N CYS A 201 36.40 15.73 16.80
CA CYS A 201 35.11 15.19 16.36
C CYS A 201 34.06 15.32 17.49
N ALA A 202 32.85 15.74 17.15
CA ALA A 202 31.75 15.81 18.09
C ALA A 202 31.41 14.40 18.60
N ASP A 203 31.00 14.28 19.87
CA ASP A 203 30.50 13.02 20.40
C ASP A 203 29.18 12.63 19.72
N TRP A 204 29.00 11.34 19.47
CA TRP A 204 27.76 10.81 18.90
C TRP A 204 26.58 11.04 19.86
N SER A 205 25.44 11.42 19.30
CA SER A 205 24.16 11.62 19.96
C SER A 205 23.04 10.81 19.28
N ALA A 206 22.18 10.20 20.08
CA ALA A 206 21.03 9.44 19.59
C ALA A 206 19.93 10.32 18.95
N VAL A 207 19.97 11.63 19.13
CA VAL A 207 18.95 12.58 18.61
C VAL A 207 19.51 13.54 17.55
N GLY A 208 20.73 13.28 17.07
CA GLY A 208 21.41 14.10 16.08
C GLY A 208 21.07 13.73 14.63
N ARG A 209 21.20 14.71 13.73
CA ARG A 209 21.22 14.50 12.28
C ARG A 209 22.67 14.48 11.81
N TYR A 210 23.02 13.47 11.01
CA TYR A 210 24.35 13.27 10.46
C TYR A 210 24.30 13.35 8.95
N GLY A 211 25.13 14.22 8.37
CA GLY A 211 25.39 14.22 6.94
C GLY A 211 26.30 13.06 6.54
N GLU A 212 26.27 12.69 5.26
CA GLU A 212 27.24 11.72 4.73
C GLU A 212 28.67 12.21 4.94
N GLY A 213 29.54 11.33 5.42
CA GLY A 213 30.92 11.63 5.72
C GLY A 213 31.15 12.41 7.02
N ALA A 214 30.10 12.78 7.77
CA ALA A 214 30.25 13.33 9.11
C ALA A 214 30.99 12.33 10.01
N VAL A 215 31.95 12.80 10.79
CA VAL A 215 32.73 11.96 11.71
C VAL A 215 32.39 12.32 13.16
N VAL A 216 32.01 11.31 13.94
CA VAL A 216 31.65 11.42 15.35
C VAL A 216 32.53 10.53 16.20
N ARG A 217 32.61 10.84 17.50
CA ARG A 217 33.26 9.98 18.50
C ARG A 217 32.23 9.17 19.28
N TYR A 218 32.45 7.86 19.39
CA TYR A 218 31.62 6.97 20.21
C TYR A 218 32.52 5.96 20.93
N GLN A 219 32.38 5.88 22.26
CA GLN A 219 33.20 5.00 23.11
C GLN A 219 34.71 5.12 22.85
N GLY A 220 35.19 6.35 22.62
CA GLY A 220 36.60 6.63 22.38
C GLY A 220 37.08 6.41 20.94
N GLN A 221 36.26 5.82 20.05
CA GLN A 221 36.58 5.56 18.65
C GLN A 221 35.88 6.56 17.72
N ASN A 222 36.50 6.82 16.56
CA ASN A 222 35.87 7.64 15.51
C ASN A 222 35.02 6.76 14.60
N TYR A 223 33.91 7.33 14.13
CA TYR A 223 33.04 6.70 13.14
C TYR A 223 32.61 7.73 12.10
N ARG A 224 32.70 7.36 10.82
CA ARG A 224 32.22 8.13 9.67
C ARG A 224 30.82 7.65 9.26
N ALA A 225 29.88 8.58 9.13
CA ALA A 225 28.55 8.30 8.59
C ALA A 225 28.64 7.93 7.09
N LEU A 226 28.01 6.82 6.70
CA LEU A 226 27.97 6.32 5.32
C LEU A 226 26.83 6.91 4.49
N VAL A 227 25.74 7.30 5.15
CA VAL A 227 24.57 7.91 4.52
C VAL A 227 24.02 9.02 5.42
N PRO A 228 23.32 10.03 4.86
CA PRO A 228 22.62 11.01 5.66
C PRO A 228 21.51 10.35 6.47
N HIS A 229 21.43 10.62 7.77
CA HIS A 229 20.42 10.03 8.65
C HIS A 229 20.19 10.82 9.94
N ALA A 230 19.02 10.61 10.53
CA ALA A 230 18.67 10.96 11.90
C ALA A 230 17.90 9.79 12.51
N LEU A 231 18.06 9.58 13.83
CA LEU A 231 17.39 8.51 14.56
C LEU A 231 16.20 9.07 15.34
N GLY A 232 15.15 8.26 15.44
CA GLY A 232 14.01 8.55 16.29
C GLY A 232 14.31 8.33 17.78
N PRO A 233 13.48 8.86 18.69
CA PRO A 233 13.64 8.65 20.12
C PRO A 233 13.67 7.16 20.50
N GLY A 234 14.60 6.78 21.37
CA GLY A 234 14.69 5.42 21.93
C GLY A 234 15.30 4.37 20.99
N ILE A 235 15.91 4.77 19.88
CA ILE A 235 16.56 3.85 18.93
C ILE A 235 18.04 3.65 19.28
N ASN A 236 18.44 2.37 19.37
CA ASN A 236 19.79 1.95 19.76
C ASN A 236 20.70 1.63 18.56
N TRP A 237 20.55 2.35 17.45
CA TRP A 237 21.39 2.19 16.26
C TRP A 237 22.69 3.00 16.39
N THR A 238 23.53 2.56 17.34
CA THR A 238 24.83 3.19 17.64
C THR A 238 25.85 2.99 16.52
N PRO A 239 26.92 3.81 16.47
CA PRO A 239 27.98 3.63 15.48
C PRO A 239 28.64 2.24 15.51
N ALA A 240 28.76 1.65 16.70
CA ALA A 240 29.39 0.34 16.85
C ALA A 240 28.51 -0.83 16.36
N ASN A 241 27.18 -0.71 16.39
CA ASN A 241 26.26 -1.82 16.13
C ASN A 241 25.44 -1.67 14.84
N THR A 242 25.73 -0.64 14.04
CA THR A 242 25.00 -0.32 12.80
C THR A 242 25.96 -0.02 11.65
N PRO A 243 26.67 -1.05 11.13
CA PRO A 243 27.65 -0.88 10.06
C PRO A 243 27.04 -0.40 8.73
N ALA A 244 25.73 -0.50 8.57
CA ALA A 244 25.01 0.02 7.41
C ALA A 244 24.91 1.56 7.40
N LEU A 245 25.09 2.21 8.56
CA LEU A 245 25.08 3.67 8.71
C LEU A 245 26.47 4.24 9.04
N TRP A 246 27.36 3.42 9.60
CA TRP A 246 28.62 3.88 10.17
C TRP A 246 29.80 3.01 9.74
N GLN A 247 30.94 3.66 9.49
CA GLN A 247 32.23 3.03 9.25
C GLN A 247 33.21 3.46 10.33
N ALA A 248 33.92 2.52 10.95
CA ALA A 248 34.95 2.85 11.93
C ALA A 248 36.11 3.63 11.27
N GLY A 249 36.60 4.66 11.97
CA GLY A 249 37.65 5.55 11.48
C GLY A 249 37.12 6.87 10.90
N GLY A 250 38.01 7.58 10.21
CA GLY A 250 37.78 8.94 9.70
C GLY A 250 38.64 9.98 10.42
N SER A 251 39.20 10.90 9.65
CA SER A 251 39.75 12.15 10.17
C SER A 251 38.61 13.13 10.44
N CYS A 252 38.82 14.14 11.27
CA CYS A 252 37.81 15.15 11.59
C CYS A 252 37.94 16.41 10.71
N PRO A 253 37.66 16.42 9.38
CA PRO A 253 37.34 17.66 8.72
C PRO A 253 35.86 17.96 9.01
N GLY A 254 35.57 19.21 9.39
CA GLY A 254 34.20 19.65 9.62
C GLY A 254 33.38 19.60 8.34
N THR A 255 32.70 18.48 8.08
CA THR A 255 31.65 18.43 7.08
C THR A 255 30.39 19.00 7.72
N ALA A 256 30.02 20.21 7.30
CA ALA A 256 28.75 20.78 7.70
C ALA A 256 27.62 19.84 7.21
N THR A 257 26.72 19.46 8.12
CA THR A 257 25.52 18.71 7.72
C THR A 257 24.71 19.60 6.77
N PRO A 258 24.42 19.16 5.53
CA PRO A 258 23.64 19.96 4.60
C PRO A 258 22.29 20.35 5.21
N PRO A 259 21.75 21.54 4.90
CA PRO A 259 20.44 21.94 5.39
C PRO A 259 19.38 20.90 4.96
N ALA A 260 18.41 20.65 5.83
CA ALA A 260 17.34 19.69 5.54
C ALA A 260 16.43 20.21 4.44
N LYS A 261 16.15 19.39 3.42
CA LYS A 261 15.19 19.69 2.34
C LYS A 261 13.76 19.78 2.88
N PHE A 262 13.42 18.94 3.84
CA PHE A 262 12.09 18.86 4.43
C PHE A 262 12.18 18.91 5.96
N ALA A 263 11.13 19.42 6.61
CA ALA A 263 11.02 19.41 8.06
C ALA A 263 11.14 17.98 8.63
N ALA A 264 11.56 17.85 9.89
CA ALA A 264 11.62 16.55 10.55
C ALA A 264 10.22 15.89 10.56
N PRO A 265 10.10 14.59 10.24
CA PRO A 265 8.85 13.87 10.38
C PRO A 265 8.36 13.87 11.85
N PRO A 266 7.05 13.76 12.10
CA PRO A 266 6.53 13.67 13.46
C PRO A 266 7.05 12.42 14.16
N ALA A 267 7.36 12.52 15.45
CA ALA A 267 7.90 11.39 16.23
C ALA A 267 6.91 10.22 16.34
N THR A 268 5.62 10.50 16.26
CA THR A 268 4.54 9.50 16.20
C THR A 268 3.56 9.85 15.08
N TRP A 269 2.89 8.84 14.53
CA TRP A 269 1.86 9.01 13.51
C TRP A 269 0.76 7.97 13.71
N GLN A 270 -0.47 8.44 13.94
CA GLN A 270 -1.63 7.58 14.10
C GLN A 270 -2.14 7.17 12.72
N GLU A 271 -2.19 5.87 12.44
CA GLU A 271 -2.89 5.35 11.26
C GLU A 271 -4.39 5.55 11.41
N HIS A 272 -5.05 5.89 10.31
CA HIS A 272 -6.48 6.18 10.27
C HIS A 272 -7.16 5.69 8.98
N TRP A 273 -6.52 4.73 8.30
CA TRP A 273 -6.96 4.16 7.03
C TRP A 273 -7.34 2.69 7.17
N PHE A 274 -8.39 2.27 6.46
CA PHE A 274 -8.89 0.89 6.45
C PHE A 274 -9.11 0.34 7.88
N GLU A 275 -8.51 -0.82 8.19
CA GLU A 275 -8.52 -1.46 9.50
C GLU A 275 -7.31 -1.06 10.35
N HIS A 276 -6.42 -0.20 9.82
CA HIS A 276 -5.19 0.21 10.49
C HIS A 276 -5.50 1.34 11.47
N GLN A 277 -5.12 1.11 12.73
CA GLN A 277 -5.34 2.03 13.84
C GLN A 277 -4.10 2.08 14.75
N GLN A 278 -2.93 1.69 14.24
CA GLN A 278 -1.73 1.66 15.05
C GLN A 278 -1.17 3.06 15.22
N ASN A 279 -0.64 3.31 16.42
CA ASN A 279 0.18 4.48 16.65
C ASN A 279 1.63 4.14 16.28
N MET A 280 2.07 4.67 15.15
CA MET A 280 3.39 4.43 14.59
C MET A 280 4.42 5.33 15.27
N ALA A 281 5.61 4.79 15.51
CA ALA A 281 6.75 5.51 16.05
C ALA A 281 7.84 5.67 14.99
N LEU A 282 8.36 6.89 14.87
CA LEU A 282 9.48 7.19 13.99
C LEU A 282 10.75 6.45 14.45
N ILE A 283 11.38 5.75 13.53
CA ILE A 283 12.59 4.94 13.77
C ILE A 283 13.83 5.66 13.25
N ALA A 284 13.82 6.04 11.98
CA ALA A 284 14.90 6.76 11.37
C ALA A 284 14.41 7.51 10.14
N TYR A 285 15.10 8.58 9.78
CA TYR A 285 14.75 9.34 8.58
C TYR A 285 15.96 10.08 8.00
N ASN A 286 15.80 10.49 6.75
CA ASN A 286 16.62 11.52 6.10
C ASN A 286 15.73 12.35 5.17
N ASP A 287 16.27 13.07 4.20
CA ASP A 287 15.46 13.88 3.28
C ASP A 287 14.76 13.06 2.18
N THR A 288 15.02 11.76 2.14
CA THR A 288 14.46 10.84 1.14
C THR A 288 13.38 9.95 1.74
N VAL A 289 13.61 9.40 2.94
CA VAL A 289 12.73 8.40 3.56
C VAL A 289 12.51 8.73 5.04
N ALA A 290 11.33 8.41 5.55
CA ALA A 290 11.03 8.28 6.97
C ALA A 290 10.50 6.86 7.26
N ILE A 291 11.04 6.21 8.28
CA ILE A 291 10.68 4.83 8.65
C ILE A 291 9.90 4.85 9.96
N TYR A 292 8.78 4.15 9.97
CA TYR A 292 7.85 4.06 11.08
C TYR A 292 7.54 2.61 11.41
N PHE A 293 7.58 2.28 12.70
CA PHE A 293 7.15 0.99 13.21
C PHE A 293 5.98 1.16 14.16
N ASP A 294 5.06 0.20 14.16
CA ASP A 294 4.16 0.06 15.29
C ASP A 294 4.86 -0.55 16.52
N ALA A 295 4.08 -0.89 17.55
CA ALA A 295 4.59 -1.47 18.78
C ALA A 295 5.03 -2.94 18.65
N ASP A 296 4.63 -3.64 17.60
CA ASP A 296 4.88 -5.07 17.42
C ASP A 296 6.24 -5.32 16.76
N VAL A 297 6.73 -4.38 15.94
CA VAL A 297 8.05 -4.51 15.32
C VAL A 297 9.18 -4.30 16.33
N ASN A 298 10.13 -5.23 16.35
CA ASN A 298 11.36 -5.09 17.12
C ASN A 298 12.16 -3.82 16.72
N ARG A 299 12.35 -2.89 17.68
CA ARG A 299 13.08 -1.63 17.46
C ARG A 299 14.56 -1.78 17.12
N ASP A 300 15.17 -2.92 17.44
CA ASP A 300 16.56 -3.22 17.06
C ASP A 300 16.67 -3.83 15.64
N ALA A 301 15.54 -4.18 15.01
CA ALA A 301 15.46 -4.63 13.62
C ALA A 301 15.62 -3.47 12.63
N GLY A 302 15.53 -3.75 11.33
CA GLY A 302 15.40 -2.70 10.30
C GLY A 302 16.65 -1.86 10.02
N LYS A 303 17.82 -2.20 10.59
CA LYS A 303 19.10 -1.47 10.32
C LYS A 303 19.47 -1.39 8.83
N TRP A 304 18.97 -2.32 8.03
CA TRP A 304 19.14 -2.35 6.57
C TRP A 304 18.19 -1.38 5.84
N MET A 305 17.05 -1.02 6.44
CA MET A 305 15.95 -0.32 5.79
C MET A 305 16.34 1.09 5.37
N LEU A 306 16.89 1.92 6.26
CA LEU A 306 17.21 3.30 5.91
C LEU A 306 18.17 3.42 4.72
N PRO A 307 19.35 2.77 4.71
CA PRO A 307 20.24 2.86 3.57
C PRO A 307 19.64 2.23 2.30
N TYR A 308 18.89 1.14 2.42
CA TYR A 308 18.24 0.50 1.29
C TYR A 308 17.14 1.37 0.67
N LEU A 309 16.13 1.73 1.46
CA LEU A 309 14.97 2.52 1.03
C LEU A 309 15.40 3.91 0.54
N THR A 310 16.45 4.50 1.12
CA THR A 310 17.02 5.76 0.61
C THR A 310 17.49 5.61 -0.82
N ARG A 311 18.28 4.58 -1.11
CA ARG A 311 18.80 4.36 -2.47
C ARG A 311 17.69 3.99 -3.43
N MET A 312 16.75 3.13 -3.00
CA MET A 312 15.63 2.69 -3.81
C MET A 312 14.67 3.85 -4.15
N TRP A 313 14.28 4.67 -3.17
CA TRP A 313 13.41 5.82 -3.44
C TRP A 313 14.12 6.91 -4.24
N GLN A 314 15.42 7.14 -4.02
CA GLN A 314 16.21 8.03 -4.90
C GLN A 314 16.23 7.53 -6.34
N TYR A 315 16.38 6.22 -6.54
CA TYR A 315 16.30 5.61 -7.86
C TYR A 315 14.92 5.83 -8.50
N ALA A 316 13.84 5.59 -7.74
CA ALA A 316 12.47 5.84 -8.19
C ALA A 316 12.26 7.31 -8.60
N GLN A 317 12.66 8.24 -7.74
CA GLN A 317 12.59 9.67 -7.98
C GLN A 317 13.37 10.06 -9.25
N GLN A 318 14.61 9.61 -9.40
CA GLN A 318 15.45 10.01 -10.55
C GLN A 318 14.99 9.39 -11.87
N THR A 319 14.49 8.15 -11.83
CA THR A 319 14.23 7.37 -13.03
C THR A 319 12.78 7.47 -13.51
N TYR A 320 11.81 7.41 -12.58
CA TYR A 320 10.40 7.27 -12.91
C TYR A 320 9.59 8.56 -12.72
N GLY A 321 9.97 9.41 -11.77
CA GLY A 321 9.17 10.59 -11.43
C GLY A 321 9.96 11.73 -10.78
N PRO A 322 10.92 12.36 -11.49
CA PRO A 322 11.77 13.40 -10.90
C PRO A 322 11.02 14.67 -10.51
N THR A 323 9.85 14.90 -11.09
CA THR A 323 8.98 16.04 -10.77
C THR A 323 7.76 15.66 -9.94
N THR A 324 7.44 14.37 -9.83
CA THR A 324 6.24 13.87 -9.12
C THR A 324 6.63 13.25 -7.79
N LEU A 325 7.46 12.20 -7.82
CA LEU A 325 7.92 11.46 -6.62
C LEU A 325 8.90 12.28 -5.76
N ALA A 326 9.60 13.26 -6.34
CA ALA A 326 10.58 14.09 -5.63
C ALA A 326 9.98 15.22 -4.76
N THR A 327 8.65 15.34 -4.77
CA THR A 327 7.90 16.37 -4.03
C THR A 327 7.83 16.10 -2.54
N ASP A 328 8.01 14.86 -2.12
CA ASP A 328 7.96 14.44 -0.71
C ASP A 328 8.92 13.25 -0.44
N ARG A 329 9.07 12.88 0.83
CA ARG A 329 9.71 11.63 1.25
C ARG A 329 8.83 10.43 0.94
N LEU A 330 9.44 9.25 0.90
CA LEU A 330 8.74 8.00 1.14
C LEU A 330 8.56 7.81 2.65
N TYR A 331 7.33 7.55 3.09
CA TYR A 331 7.02 7.15 4.46
C TYR A 331 6.78 5.65 4.47
N SER A 332 7.75 4.91 5.00
CA SER A 332 7.77 3.46 5.02
C SER A 332 7.31 2.97 6.39
N LEU A 333 6.13 2.38 6.44
CA LEU A 333 5.45 1.88 7.63
C LEU A 333 5.57 0.37 7.68
N HIS A 334 5.89 -0.17 8.86
CA HIS A 334 6.13 -1.60 9.01
C HIS A 334 5.37 -2.19 10.19
N HIS A 335 4.83 -3.38 9.96
CA HIS A 335 4.14 -4.21 10.93
C HIS A 335 4.77 -5.59 11.02
N GLU A 336 4.82 -6.17 12.22
CA GLU A 336 5.34 -7.52 12.44
C GLU A 336 4.19 -8.52 12.66
N SER A 337 4.21 -9.62 11.90
CA SER A 337 3.26 -10.75 12.02
C SER A 337 1.77 -10.41 11.80
N LYS A 338 1.46 -9.27 11.18
CA LYS A 338 0.11 -8.84 10.83
C LYS A 338 0.13 -7.97 9.58
N TYR A 339 -1.05 -7.69 9.02
CA TYR A 339 -1.23 -6.88 7.81
C TYR A 339 -0.35 -7.36 6.64
N TRP A 340 -0.26 -8.67 6.45
CA TRP A 340 0.58 -9.28 5.41
C TRP A 340 0.22 -8.77 4.01
N GLY A 341 1.24 -8.38 3.26
CA GLY A 341 1.11 -7.58 2.04
C GLY A 341 1.43 -6.12 2.34
N GLY A 342 0.87 -5.21 1.57
CA GLY A 342 0.95 -3.80 1.92
C GLY A 342 -0.17 -2.95 1.36
N HIS A 343 -0.10 -1.70 1.78
CA HIS A 343 -1.04 -0.66 1.47
C HIS A 343 -0.28 0.59 1.00
N PRO A 344 -0.18 0.80 -0.32
CA PRO A 344 0.47 1.97 -0.87
C PRO A 344 -0.49 3.15 -0.90
N SER A 345 0.03 4.35 -0.69
CA SER A 345 -0.71 5.59 -0.89
C SER A 345 0.20 6.72 -1.34
N THR A 346 -0.39 7.80 -1.85
CA THR A 346 0.36 8.85 -2.54
C THR A 346 0.08 10.22 -1.96
N VAL A 347 0.89 11.20 -2.37
CA VAL A 347 0.66 12.63 -2.07
C VAL A 347 -0.68 13.19 -2.57
N TYR A 348 -1.48 12.40 -3.29
CA TYR A 348 -2.81 12.80 -3.75
C TYR A 348 -3.93 12.32 -2.82
N ASP A 349 -3.62 11.44 -1.88
CA ASP A 349 -4.60 10.76 -1.05
C ASP A 349 -4.69 11.39 0.34
N ALA A 350 -5.87 11.94 0.63
CA ALA A 350 -6.16 12.51 1.95
C ALA A 350 -6.18 11.45 3.05
N SER A 351 -6.48 10.19 2.71
CA SER A 351 -6.50 9.06 3.64
C SER A 351 -5.15 8.80 4.29
N HIS A 352 -4.05 9.28 3.70
CA HIS A 352 -2.69 9.11 4.20
C HIS A 352 -1.98 10.44 4.38
N ASP A 353 -2.74 11.49 4.73
CA ASP A 353 -2.23 12.81 5.05
C ASP A 353 -1.42 13.44 3.91
N TYR A 354 -1.74 13.09 2.65
CA TYR A 354 -1.07 13.54 1.44
C TYR A 354 0.43 13.22 1.42
N ARG A 355 0.79 11.98 1.77
CA ARG A 355 2.18 11.48 1.77
C ARG A 355 2.35 10.31 0.82
N ASN A 356 3.56 10.14 0.29
CA ASN A 356 3.95 8.89 -0.36
C ASN A 356 4.16 7.82 0.71
N VAL A 357 3.24 6.88 0.82
CA VAL A 357 3.24 5.84 1.86
C VAL A 357 3.47 4.47 1.23
N SER A 358 4.36 3.71 1.85
CA SER A 358 4.46 2.26 1.70
C SER A 358 4.22 1.67 3.08
N ASP A 359 3.03 1.14 3.31
CA ASP A 359 2.64 0.45 4.55
C ASP A 359 2.72 -1.05 4.30
N VAL A 360 3.50 -1.79 5.10
CA VAL A 360 3.87 -3.18 4.82
C VAL A 360 3.87 -4.05 6.07
N GLY A 361 3.17 -5.17 6.01
CA GLY A 361 3.30 -6.25 7.00
C GLY A 361 4.29 -7.32 6.57
N GLY A 362 5.09 -7.81 7.53
CA GLY A 362 6.11 -8.81 7.25
C GLY A 362 6.54 -9.61 8.47
N GLY A 363 7.63 -10.37 8.30
CA GLY A 363 8.30 -11.06 9.41
C GLY A 363 9.00 -10.07 10.36
N ASN A 364 9.87 -10.57 11.24
CA ASN A 364 10.51 -9.76 12.30
C ASN A 364 11.48 -8.65 11.86
N TRP A 365 11.62 -8.40 10.55
CA TRP A 365 12.44 -7.34 9.96
C TRP A 365 13.94 -7.35 10.30
N ILE A 366 14.43 -8.35 11.03
CA ILE A 366 15.85 -8.51 11.39
C ILE A 366 16.66 -8.77 10.12
N ASN A 367 16.20 -9.73 9.33
CA ASN A 367 16.74 -10.01 8.01
C ASN A 367 16.05 -9.13 6.96
N PRO A 368 16.77 -8.71 5.91
CA PRO A 368 16.18 -7.91 4.85
C PRO A 368 15.04 -8.62 4.14
N GLN A 369 13.91 -7.93 4.00
CA GLN A 369 12.76 -8.32 3.20
C GLN A 369 12.63 -7.33 2.03
N TYR A 370 13.67 -7.27 1.18
CA TYR A 370 13.79 -6.25 0.12
C TYR A 370 12.61 -6.28 -0.87
N GLU A 371 12.15 -7.48 -1.23
CA GLU A 371 11.15 -7.63 -2.29
C GLU A 371 9.83 -6.97 -1.91
N VAL A 372 9.29 -7.28 -0.73
CA VAL A 372 7.99 -6.75 -0.30
C VAL A 372 8.02 -5.22 -0.14
N VAL A 373 9.07 -4.65 0.45
CA VAL A 373 9.14 -3.18 0.59
C VAL A 373 9.33 -2.47 -0.77
N THR A 374 9.94 -3.15 -1.74
CA THR A 374 10.11 -2.62 -3.11
C THR A 374 8.83 -2.74 -3.91
N HIS A 375 8.09 -3.83 -3.71
CA HIS A 375 6.77 -4.07 -4.27
C HIS A 375 5.83 -2.93 -3.87
N GLU A 376 5.65 -2.72 -2.57
CA GLU A 376 4.71 -1.71 -2.08
C GLU A 376 5.10 -0.29 -2.48
N THR A 377 6.40 0.02 -2.48
CA THR A 377 6.87 1.31 -3.03
C THR A 377 6.63 1.43 -4.54
N GLY A 378 6.67 0.33 -5.27
CA GLY A 378 6.41 0.29 -6.71
C GLY A 378 4.98 0.70 -7.06
N HIS A 379 4.01 0.44 -6.20
CA HIS A 379 2.64 0.94 -6.39
C HIS A 379 2.52 2.46 -6.22
N VAL A 380 3.34 3.07 -5.35
CA VAL A 380 3.43 4.54 -5.29
C VAL A 380 3.96 5.07 -6.62
N VAL A 381 5.01 4.45 -7.17
CA VAL A 381 5.55 4.81 -8.49
C VAL A 381 4.48 4.67 -9.57
N GLU A 382 3.81 3.53 -9.62
CA GLU A 382 2.73 3.23 -10.57
C GLU A 382 1.64 4.32 -10.55
N SER A 383 1.25 4.74 -9.35
CA SER A 383 0.09 5.58 -9.13
C SER A 383 0.32 7.04 -9.49
N ILE A 384 1.57 7.55 -9.46
CA ILE A 384 1.84 8.98 -9.67
C ILE A 384 3.00 9.31 -10.61
N ALA A 385 3.76 8.33 -11.13
CA ALA A 385 4.85 8.59 -12.07
C ALA A 385 4.37 9.33 -13.33
N SER A 386 3.13 9.08 -13.75
CA SER A 386 2.51 9.76 -14.90
C SER A 386 2.19 11.24 -14.66
N GLY A 387 2.31 11.74 -13.42
CA GLY A 387 1.82 13.07 -13.03
C GLY A 387 0.29 13.16 -12.87
N LYS A 388 -0.41 12.04 -13.08
CA LYS A 388 -1.82 11.83 -12.75
C LYS A 388 -1.93 10.85 -11.60
N HIS A 389 -3.09 10.82 -10.95
CA HIS A 389 -3.41 9.93 -9.85
C HIS A 389 -4.07 8.65 -10.38
N GLY A 390 -3.56 7.50 -9.90
CA GLY A 390 -4.08 6.16 -10.16
C GLY A 390 -3.35 5.42 -11.28
N SER A 391 -3.70 4.14 -11.45
CA SER A 391 -3.13 3.27 -12.48
C SER A 391 -4.22 2.67 -13.39
N PRO A 392 -4.40 3.22 -14.61
CA PRO A 392 -5.35 2.68 -15.58
C PRO A 392 -5.04 1.25 -16.03
N ALA A 393 -3.80 0.80 -15.86
CA ALA A 393 -3.33 -0.53 -16.26
C ALA A 393 -3.50 -1.58 -15.17
N PHE A 394 -3.81 -1.17 -13.93
CA PHE A 394 -3.95 -2.09 -12.79
C PHE A 394 -4.89 -3.27 -13.08
N PRO A 395 -6.07 -3.11 -13.72
CA PRO A 395 -6.93 -4.26 -14.03
C PRO A 395 -6.35 -5.27 -15.03
N LEU A 396 -5.29 -4.91 -15.76
CA LEU A 396 -4.63 -5.78 -16.73
C LEU A 396 -3.46 -6.54 -16.10
N TRP A 397 -2.66 -5.87 -15.30
CA TRP A 397 -1.45 -6.47 -14.73
C TRP A 397 -1.58 -6.84 -13.24
N GLY A 398 -2.71 -6.47 -12.63
CA GLY A 398 -3.00 -6.70 -11.22
C GLY A 398 -1.95 -6.11 -10.28
N ASP A 399 -1.95 -6.64 -9.07
CA ASP A 399 -0.97 -6.33 -8.04
C ASP A 399 0.48 -6.59 -8.50
N SER A 400 0.73 -7.77 -9.07
CA SER A 400 2.10 -8.28 -9.08
C SER A 400 2.88 -8.08 -10.39
N LYS A 401 2.23 -7.89 -11.55
CA LYS A 401 2.97 -8.00 -12.83
C LYS A 401 3.80 -6.77 -13.17
N TRP A 402 3.31 -5.57 -12.87
CA TRP A 402 4.16 -4.37 -12.89
C TRP A 402 5.31 -4.48 -11.89
N MET A 403 5.08 -5.11 -10.73
CA MET A 403 6.13 -5.31 -9.72
C MET A 403 7.26 -6.22 -10.18
N GLU A 404 6.97 -7.23 -11.01
CA GLU A 404 8.02 -8.05 -11.62
C GLU A 404 9.01 -7.21 -12.45
N PHE A 405 8.52 -6.22 -13.21
CA PHE A 405 9.38 -5.28 -13.94
C PHE A 405 10.13 -4.36 -12.97
N TYR A 406 9.39 -3.66 -12.10
CA TYR A 406 9.94 -2.59 -11.27
C TYR A 406 10.99 -3.10 -10.28
N ILE A 407 10.74 -4.24 -9.63
CA ILE A 407 11.67 -4.83 -8.66
C ILE A 407 12.96 -5.27 -9.37
N TYR A 408 12.86 -5.94 -10.52
CA TYR A 408 14.05 -6.34 -11.28
C TYR A 408 14.87 -5.12 -11.72
N ASP A 409 14.21 -4.10 -12.27
CA ASP A 409 14.84 -2.87 -12.71
C ASP A 409 15.51 -2.11 -11.55
N ALA A 410 14.82 -1.96 -10.42
CA ALA A 410 15.35 -1.35 -9.21
C ALA A 410 16.59 -2.10 -8.70
N TYR A 411 16.55 -3.44 -8.61
CA TYR A 411 17.71 -4.21 -8.17
C TYR A 411 18.90 -4.06 -9.12
N VAL A 412 18.68 -4.06 -10.44
CA VAL A 412 19.74 -3.81 -11.42
C VAL A 412 20.30 -2.39 -11.27
N GLY A 413 19.42 -1.38 -11.16
CA GLY A 413 19.81 0.03 -10.98
C GLY A 413 20.57 0.29 -9.68
N LEU A 414 20.28 -0.48 -8.64
CA LEU A 414 20.96 -0.42 -7.35
C LEU A 414 22.24 -1.30 -7.29
N GLY A 415 22.59 -2.02 -8.35
CA GLY A 415 23.74 -2.93 -8.36
C GLY A 415 23.58 -4.13 -7.42
N MET A 416 22.34 -4.52 -7.10
CA MET A 416 22.00 -5.66 -6.25
C MET A 416 21.96 -6.94 -7.09
N SER A 417 23.11 -7.31 -7.64
CA SER A 417 23.24 -8.38 -8.64
C SER A 417 22.72 -9.74 -8.15
N GLN A 418 22.88 -10.05 -6.85
CA GLN A 418 22.35 -11.27 -6.27
C GLN A 418 20.81 -11.27 -6.33
N GLN A 419 20.17 -10.25 -5.76
CA GLN A 419 18.71 -10.14 -5.72
C GLN A 419 18.11 -10.05 -7.12
N ALA A 420 18.74 -9.29 -8.03
CA ALA A 420 18.33 -9.22 -9.43
C ALA A 420 18.38 -10.61 -10.11
N THR A 421 19.42 -11.40 -9.85
CA THR A 421 19.56 -12.75 -10.41
C THR A 421 18.51 -13.70 -9.84
N GLU A 422 18.25 -13.63 -8.54
CA GLU A 422 17.25 -14.46 -7.86
C GLU A 422 15.84 -14.23 -8.43
N VAL A 423 15.39 -12.97 -8.52
CA VAL A 423 14.06 -12.66 -9.05
C VAL A 423 13.96 -12.92 -10.56
N TYR A 424 15.03 -12.64 -11.32
CA TYR A 424 15.10 -12.98 -12.74
C TYR A 424 14.88 -14.48 -12.97
N ASN A 425 15.66 -15.33 -12.30
CA ASN A 425 15.54 -16.79 -12.47
C ASN A 425 14.14 -17.30 -12.08
N ARG A 426 13.57 -16.76 -11.01
CA ARG A 426 12.22 -17.13 -10.55
C ARG A 426 11.16 -16.74 -11.58
N TRP A 427 11.14 -15.50 -12.04
CA TRP A 427 10.10 -14.99 -12.94
C TRP A 427 10.29 -15.40 -14.41
N MET A 428 11.49 -15.80 -14.81
CA MET A 428 11.71 -16.47 -16.10
C MET A 428 11.02 -17.84 -16.16
N ALA A 429 10.87 -18.52 -15.01
CA ALA A 429 10.20 -19.81 -14.90
C ALA A 429 8.71 -19.72 -14.52
N GLY A 430 8.27 -18.57 -13.99
CA GLY A 430 6.90 -18.37 -13.52
C GLY A 430 5.90 -18.15 -14.66
N SER A 431 4.75 -18.83 -14.58
CA SER A 431 3.65 -18.67 -15.52
C SER A 431 2.33 -18.41 -14.81
N ASP A 432 1.40 -17.77 -15.52
CA ASP A 432 0.09 -17.37 -15.05
C ASP A 432 -1.02 -17.92 -15.93
N SER A 433 -2.24 -17.89 -15.38
CA SER A 433 -3.47 -18.21 -16.10
C SER A 433 -4.09 -17.01 -16.82
N PHE A 434 -3.59 -15.80 -16.55
CA PHE A 434 -4.11 -14.55 -17.10
C PHE A 434 -3.04 -13.85 -17.97
N PRO A 435 -3.40 -13.31 -19.15
CA PRO A 435 -4.73 -13.31 -19.77
C PRO A 435 -5.13 -14.66 -20.39
N ARG A 436 -4.19 -15.61 -20.47
CA ARG A 436 -4.48 -17.00 -20.82
C ARG A 436 -3.55 -17.95 -20.09
N ALA A 437 -3.94 -19.22 -20.01
CA ALA A 437 -3.13 -20.28 -19.44
C ALA A 437 -1.74 -20.34 -20.10
N GLY A 438 -0.70 -20.35 -19.27
CA GLY A 438 0.69 -20.43 -19.70
C GLY A 438 1.26 -19.10 -20.20
N THR A 439 0.69 -17.97 -19.78
CA THR A 439 1.31 -16.65 -19.99
C THR A 439 2.52 -16.50 -19.06
N TYR A 440 3.65 -16.03 -19.59
CA TYR A 440 4.83 -15.70 -18.78
C TYR A 440 5.06 -14.19 -18.87
N TRP A 441 4.46 -13.43 -17.95
CA TRP A 441 4.50 -11.97 -17.96
C TRP A 441 5.92 -11.40 -17.96
N PHE A 442 6.76 -11.83 -17.02
CA PHE A 442 8.14 -11.38 -17.01
C PHE A 442 8.91 -11.87 -18.23
N ARG A 443 8.93 -13.18 -18.49
CA ARG A 443 9.76 -13.79 -19.54
C ARG A 443 9.43 -13.28 -20.95
N ASP A 444 8.15 -13.23 -21.30
CA ASP A 444 7.72 -13.02 -22.69
C ASP A 444 7.29 -11.58 -22.96
N TRP A 445 7.05 -10.77 -21.93
CA TRP A 445 6.61 -9.38 -22.07
C TRP A 445 7.55 -8.38 -21.40
N PHE A 446 7.62 -8.34 -20.07
CA PHE A 446 8.32 -7.28 -19.35
C PHE A 446 9.84 -7.33 -19.50
N TYR A 447 10.46 -8.51 -19.50
CA TYR A 447 11.90 -8.63 -19.68
C TYR A 447 12.37 -8.26 -21.11
N PRO A 448 11.71 -8.71 -22.20
CA PRO A 448 12.00 -8.21 -23.55
C PRO A 448 11.85 -6.69 -23.66
N LEU A 449 10.80 -6.11 -23.05
CA LEU A 449 10.62 -4.66 -22.98
C LEU A 449 11.81 -3.98 -22.28
N TRP A 450 12.17 -4.46 -21.10
CA TRP A 450 13.30 -3.93 -20.35
C TRP A 450 14.62 -4.06 -21.11
N ARG A 451 14.89 -5.23 -21.69
CA ARG A 451 16.15 -5.56 -22.37
C ARG A 451 16.32 -4.74 -23.65
N ASP A 452 15.27 -4.64 -24.46
CA ASP A 452 15.38 -4.17 -25.85
C ASP A 452 14.93 -2.71 -26.03
N HIS A 453 14.22 -2.13 -25.06
CA HIS A 453 13.59 -0.80 -25.20
C HIS A 453 14.05 0.21 -24.14
N GLY A 454 15.30 0.09 -23.68
CA GLY A 454 15.93 1.11 -22.84
C GLY A 454 15.67 0.95 -21.35
N ARG A 455 15.45 -0.28 -20.86
CA ARG A 455 15.27 -0.61 -19.44
C ARG A 455 14.10 0.16 -18.85
N ALA A 456 14.25 0.78 -17.68
CA ALA A 456 13.25 1.66 -17.07
C ALA A 456 12.62 2.69 -18.01
N GLN A 457 13.37 3.18 -19.03
CA GLN A 457 12.90 4.25 -19.91
C GLN A 457 11.64 3.90 -20.70
N VAL A 458 11.43 2.61 -21.03
CA VAL A 458 10.18 2.20 -21.69
C VAL A 458 8.97 2.46 -20.80
N MET A 459 9.11 2.23 -19.50
CA MET A 459 8.02 2.43 -18.54
C MET A 459 7.87 3.90 -18.15
N THR A 460 8.97 4.65 -18.01
CA THR A 460 8.92 6.11 -17.83
C THR A 460 8.18 6.78 -18.99
N LYS A 461 8.48 6.41 -20.24
CA LYS A 461 7.76 6.93 -21.42
C LYS A 461 6.30 6.50 -21.45
N TYR A 462 6.01 5.26 -21.07
CA TYR A 462 4.64 4.76 -20.97
C TYR A 462 3.81 5.61 -19.99
N PHE A 463 4.33 5.88 -18.79
CA PHE A 463 3.67 6.75 -17.81
C PHE A 463 3.50 8.18 -18.33
N GLN A 464 4.50 8.73 -19.02
CA GLN A 464 4.38 10.06 -19.63
C GLN A 464 3.28 10.11 -20.70
N LEU A 465 3.20 9.10 -21.57
CA LEU A 465 2.15 9.00 -22.57
C LEU A 465 0.76 8.89 -21.93
N LEU A 466 0.61 8.08 -20.88
CA LEU A 466 -0.64 8.01 -20.13
C LEU A 466 -1.03 9.37 -19.56
N GLY A 467 -0.12 10.04 -18.86
CA GLY A 467 -0.39 11.34 -18.24
C GLY A 467 -0.72 12.43 -19.25
N GLN A 468 -0.17 12.34 -20.46
CA GLN A 468 -0.38 13.29 -21.55
C GLN A 468 -1.68 13.04 -22.32
N TYR A 469 -2.01 11.78 -22.62
CA TYR A 469 -3.04 11.46 -23.61
C TYR A 469 -4.23 10.69 -23.06
N PHE A 470 -4.09 9.96 -21.95
CA PHE A 470 -5.17 9.11 -21.47
C PHE A 470 -6.23 9.92 -20.71
N PRO A 471 -7.54 9.59 -20.83
CA PRO A 471 -8.62 10.39 -20.25
C PRO A 471 -8.48 10.61 -18.74
N ASN A 472 -8.54 11.88 -18.33
CA ASN A 472 -8.43 12.32 -16.94
C ASN A 472 -9.34 13.52 -16.66
N ASN A 473 -9.70 13.75 -15.39
CA ASN A 473 -10.53 14.86 -14.93
C ASN A 473 -9.72 15.89 -14.11
N GLY A 474 -8.55 16.28 -14.65
CA GLY A 474 -7.60 17.13 -13.96
C GLY A 474 -6.43 16.30 -13.45
N ARG A 475 -6.57 15.74 -12.23
CA ARG A 475 -5.52 14.91 -11.64
C ARG A 475 -5.80 13.42 -11.78
N ASP A 476 -7.04 12.97 -11.75
CA ASP A 476 -7.38 11.55 -11.72
C ASP A 476 -7.71 11.00 -13.11
N TYR A 477 -7.30 9.76 -13.38
CA TYR A 477 -7.78 9.05 -14.56
C TYR A 477 -9.27 8.75 -14.45
N THR A 478 -10.01 8.87 -15.56
CA THR A 478 -11.48 8.70 -15.54
C THR A 478 -11.93 7.26 -15.78
N ARG A 479 -11.03 6.37 -16.22
CA ARG A 479 -11.33 4.97 -16.51
C ARG A 479 -10.05 4.13 -16.59
N ASN A 480 -10.22 2.82 -16.77
CA ASN A 480 -9.12 1.87 -16.99
C ASN A 480 -8.84 1.66 -18.49
N LEU A 481 -7.65 1.13 -18.78
CA LEU A 481 -7.24 0.69 -20.10
C LEU A 481 -7.90 -0.64 -20.47
N ASN A 482 -8.18 -0.81 -21.76
CA ASN A 482 -8.34 -2.13 -22.35
C ASN A 482 -7.01 -2.63 -22.96
N TRP A 483 -6.97 -3.88 -23.43
CA TRP A 483 -5.76 -4.49 -23.97
C TRP A 483 -5.25 -3.79 -25.23
N GLY A 484 -6.13 -3.39 -26.15
CA GLY A 484 -5.73 -2.65 -27.34
C GLY A 484 -5.06 -1.31 -27.01
N GLU A 485 -5.61 -0.56 -26.06
CA GLU A 485 -5.01 0.69 -25.59
C GLU A 485 -3.68 0.45 -24.88
N TYR A 486 -3.61 -0.54 -23.99
CA TYR A 486 -2.37 -0.90 -23.31
C TYR A 486 -1.23 -1.16 -24.30
N ILE A 487 -1.48 -2.00 -25.31
CA ILE A 487 -0.48 -2.33 -26.33
C ILE A 487 -0.15 -1.12 -27.21
N HIS A 488 -1.11 -0.27 -27.54
CA HIS A 488 -0.88 0.96 -28.30
C HIS A 488 0.03 1.96 -27.55
N PHE A 489 -0.23 2.19 -26.26
CA PHE A 489 0.59 3.09 -25.43
C PHE A 489 1.99 2.51 -25.19
N MET A 490 2.09 1.20 -24.91
CA MET A 490 3.38 0.53 -24.77
C MET A 490 4.18 0.59 -26.08
N SER A 491 3.53 0.47 -27.24
CA SER A 491 4.18 0.59 -28.55
C SER A 491 4.77 1.99 -28.76
N GLY A 492 4.00 3.03 -28.41
CA GLY A 492 4.50 4.41 -28.41
C GLY A 492 5.69 4.61 -27.49
N ALA A 493 5.64 4.03 -26.30
CA ALA A 493 6.74 4.13 -25.33
C ALA A 493 8.02 3.42 -25.82
N ALA A 494 7.85 2.26 -26.46
CA ALA A 494 8.92 1.48 -27.06
C ALA A 494 9.45 2.07 -28.38
N GLY A 495 8.70 2.98 -29.01
CA GLY A 495 8.98 3.49 -30.36
C GLY A 495 8.95 2.40 -31.42
N LYS A 496 8.16 1.34 -31.21
CA LYS A 496 7.99 0.20 -32.12
C LYS A 496 6.62 -0.43 -31.94
N ASP A 497 6.03 -0.97 -33.00
CA ASP A 497 4.81 -1.79 -32.90
C ASP A 497 5.08 -3.07 -32.08
N LEU A 498 4.48 -3.14 -30.90
CA LEU A 498 4.62 -4.27 -29.98
C LEU A 498 3.53 -5.32 -30.13
N LYS A 499 2.56 -5.16 -31.04
CA LYS A 499 1.55 -6.19 -31.29
C LYS A 499 2.16 -7.58 -31.55
N PRO A 500 3.25 -7.75 -32.33
CA PRO A 500 3.88 -9.06 -32.51
C PRO A 500 4.39 -9.67 -31.19
N LEU A 501 5.02 -8.87 -30.33
CA LEU A 501 5.50 -9.31 -29.02
C LEU A 501 4.32 -9.68 -28.11
N ALA A 502 3.27 -8.86 -28.09
CA ALA A 502 2.06 -9.10 -27.31
C ALA A 502 1.33 -10.37 -27.77
N THR A 503 1.27 -10.60 -29.09
CA THR A 503 0.70 -11.82 -29.68
C THR A 503 1.44 -13.06 -29.19
N GLN A 504 2.77 -13.00 -29.12
CA GLN A 504 3.57 -14.10 -28.60
C GLN A 504 3.32 -14.32 -27.10
N ALA A 505 3.38 -13.25 -26.30
CA ALA A 505 3.27 -13.32 -24.84
C ALA A 505 1.87 -13.70 -24.34
N PHE A 506 0.83 -13.12 -24.95
CA PHE A 506 -0.54 -13.13 -24.44
C PHE A 506 -1.53 -13.80 -25.39
N GLY A 507 -1.15 -14.04 -26.65
CA GLY A 507 -2.10 -14.32 -27.72
C GLY A 507 -2.70 -13.02 -28.26
N TRP A 508 -3.61 -13.14 -29.24
CA TRP A 508 -4.25 -11.97 -29.86
C TRP A 508 -5.70 -12.26 -30.27
N PRO A 509 -6.64 -12.23 -29.32
CA PRO A 509 -8.05 -12.46 -29.63
C PRO A 509 -8.65 -11.31 -30.47
N ALA A 510 -9.75 -11.57 -31.18
CA ALA A 510 -10.30 -10.65 -32.17
C ALA A 510 -10.83 -9.32 -31.57
N ASP A 511 -11.27 -9.34 -30.32
CA ASP A 511 -11.70 -8.13 -29.59
C ASP A 511 -10.50 -7.21 -29.31
N TRP A 512 -9.31 -7.75 -29.01
CA TRP A 512 -8.09 -6.96 -28.83
C TRP A 512 -7.67 -6.27 -30.12
N GLU A 513 -7.83 -6.93 -31.28
CA GLU A 513 -7.61 -6.27 -32.57
C GLU A 513 -8.53 -5.07 -32.76
N THR A 514 -9.82 -5.25 -32.44
CA THR A 514 -10.82 -4.18 -32.52
C THR A 514 -10.44 -3.02 -31.61
N GLN A 515 -10.09 -3.32 -30.35
CA GLN A 515 -9.62 -2.34 -29.37
C GLN A 515 -8.35 -1.62 -29.83
N PHE A 516 -7.38 -2.34 -30.39
CA PHE A 516 -6.09 -1.77 -30.83
C PHE A 516 -6.27 -0.81 -32.01
N GLN A 517 -7.09 -1.18 -32.99
CA GLN A 517 -7.42 -0.28 -34.10
C GLN A 517 -8.21 0.94 -33.63
N GLN A 518 -9.08 0.78 -32.62
CA GLN A 518 -9.79 1.90 -32.01
C GLN A 518 -8.83 2.82 -31.23
N ALA A 519 -7.91 2.26 -30.44
CA ALA A 519 -6.91 3.02 -29.71
C ALA A 519 -6.05 3.88 -30.65
N LYS A 520 -5.63 3.35 -31.80
CA LYS A 520 -4.88 4.13 -32.82
C LYS A 520 -5.68 5.30 -33.39
N ARG A 521 -7.02 5.20 -33.45
CA ARG A 521 -7.90 6.28 -33.89
C ARG A 521 -8.13 7.31 -32.79
N ASP A 522 -8.28 6.86 -31.55
CA ASP A 522 -8.57 7.73 -30.40
C ASP A 522 -7.32 8.46 -29.90
N PHE A 523 -6.13 7.87 -30.08
CA PHE A 523 -4.85 8.41 -29.63
C PHE A 523 -3.83 8.58 -30.79
N PRO A 524 -4.17 9.27 -31.89
CA PRO A 524 -3.35 9.30 -33.11
C PRO A 524 -2.00 10.01 -32.96
N ASN A 525 -1.79 10.71 -31.83
CA ASN A 525 -0.53 11.39 -31.52
C ASN A 525 0.54 10.45 -30.91
N ILE A 526 0.16 9.23 -30.53
CA ILE A 526 1.10 8.20 -30.08
C ILE A 526 1.67 7.49 -31.31
N ARG A 527 2.97 7.69 -31.58
CA ARG A 527 3.65 7.21 -32.81
C ARG A 527 4.74 6.20 -32.48
N TYR A 528 4.92 5.22 -33.36
CA TYR A 528 5.90 4.15 -33.28
C TYR A 528 6.10 3.43 -34.60
#